data_AF-A0A1M5GLU1-F1
#
_entry.id   AF-A0A1M5GLU1-F1
#
_cell.length_a   1.000
_cell.length_b   1.000
_cell.length_c   1.000
_cell.angle_alpha   90.00
_cell.angle_beta   90.00
_cell.angle_gamma   90.00
#
_symmetry.space_group_name_H-M   'P 1'
#
loop_
_entity.id
_entity.type
_entity.pdbx_description
1 polymer ?
#
loop_
_entity_poly.entity_id
_entity_poly.type
_entity_poly.pdbx_seq_one_letter_code
_entity_poly.pdbx_strand_id
1 'polypeptide(L)'
;MKLILTILTLILCLNSYCQKMNDKSLTTDNKIFELNQKQPGESQFLIIKDLKNNVLKKVGLAKEYDPYSFMTMCTGKSQIAIIGGRYKFFILNCSSNNIFGPFWAEQRELGQDAQSGVFYAYKLIENNKYLLANALDFGLSCYNIEDLNNIKTIQFFKPDSIFYKGKYHFLDSEKNNEYCMISASCGNYSTNIESDILFKNIKLQQDKNQKVKKRIVRERYLILNQISEDSTNSELIVDLESGILLSTQKDNELIKKILKE
;
A
#
# COMPACT_ATOMS: atom_id res chain seq x y z
N MET A 1 16.24 -19.20 -39.32
CA MET A 1 16.74 -17.88 -38.84
C MET A 1 15.69 -16.75 -38.79
N LYS A 2 14.38 -17.00 -39.03
CA LYS A 2 13.32 -15.98 -38.87
C LYS A 2 12.65 -16.00 -37.48
N LEU A 3 12.76 -17.09 -36.72
CA LEU A 3 12.08 -17.26 -35.43
C LEU A 3 12.72 -16.44 -34.28
N ILE A 4 14.04 -16.23 -34.33
CA ILE A 4 14.78 -15.49 -33.29
C ILE A 4 14.52 -13.98 -33.39
N LEU A 5 14.31 -13.47 -34.62
CA LEU A 5 14.06 -12.03 -34.82
C LEU A 5 12.66 -11.61 -34.33
N THR A 6 11.66 -12.50 -34.45
CA THR A 6 10.32 -12.27 -33.92
C THR A 6 10.29 -12.30 -32.39
N ILE A 7 11.11 -13.16 -31.77
CA ILE A 7 11.22 -13.22 -30.30
C ILE A 7 11.93 -11.96 -29.77
N LEU A 8 12.97 -11.45 -30.45
CA LEU A 8 13.64 -10.21 -30.03
C LEU A 8 12.76 -8.96 -30.19
N THR A 9 11.91 -8.89 -31.22
CA THR A 9 10.97 -7.77 -31.38
C THR A 9 9.78 -7.87 -30.42
N LEU A 10 9.33 -9.09 -30.05
CA LEU A 10 8.30 -9.26 -29.03
C LEU A 10 8.80 -8.89 -27.62
N ILE A 11 10.10 -9.10 -27.32
CA ILE A 11 10.71 -8.70 -26.04
C ILE A 11 10.87 -7.17 -25.95
N LEU A 12 10.98 -6.46 -27.08
CA LEU A 12 11.08 -5.00 -27.10
C LEU A 12 9.72 -4.28 -26.96
N CYS A 13 8.60 -4.97 -27.14
CA CYS A 13 7.25 -4.37 -27.00
C CYS A 13 6.63 -4.50 -25.59
N LEU A 14 7.38 -4.95 -24.57
CA LEU A 14 6.84 -5.20 -23.22
C LEU A 14 7.41 -4.32 -22.10
N ASN A 15 8.33 -3.42 -22.39
CA ASN A 15 8.83 -2.46 -21.41
C ASN A 15 8.22 -1.09 -21.65
N SER A 16 7.01 -0.88 -21.11
CA SER A 16 6.48 0.46 -20.90
C SER A 16 7.37 1.16 -19.88
N TYR A 17 8.41 1.86 -20.36
CA TYR A 17 9.45 2.44 -19.52
C TYR A 17 9.04 3.85 -19.12
N CYS A 18 9.13 4.18 -17.83
CA CYS A 18 9.06 5.58 -17.47
C CYS A 18 10.46 6.17 -17.61
N GLN A 19 10.56 7.29 -18.35
CA GLN A 19 11.85 7.87 -18.70
C GLN A 19 12.35 8.86 -17.65
N LYS A 20 11.44 9.52 -16.90
CA LYS A 20 11.82 10.54 -15.92
C LYS A 20 10.67 10.92 -14.98
N MET A 21 10.98 11.07 -13.69
CA MET A 21 10.08 11.64 -12.69
C MET A 21 10.85 12.67 -11.86
N ASN A 22 10.20 13.79 -11.56
CA ASN A 22 10.57 14.74 -10.51
C ASN A 22 9.29 15.18 -9.78
N ASP A 23 9.45 15.99 -8.74
CA ASP A 23 8.34 16.40 -7.88
C ASP A 23 7.14 16.98 -8.65
N LYS A 24 7.35 17.68 -9.77
CA LYS A 24 6.27 18.38 -10.50
C LYS A 24 5.91 17.77 -11.85
N SER A 25 6.71 16.85 -12.36
CA SER A 25 6.52 16.28 -13.69
C SER A 25 6.93 14.82 -13.76
N LEU A 26 6.14 14.07 -14.51
CA LEU A 26 6.33 12.65 -14.80
C LEU A 26 6.20 12.42 -16.30
N THR A 27 7.17 11.77 -16.93
CA THR A 27 7.16 11.47 -18.37
C THR A 27 7.15 9.96 -18.61
N THR A 28 6.14 9.48 -19.35
CA THR A 28 6.05 8.10 -19.83
C THR A 28 6.31 8.05 -21.34
N ASP A 29 6.31 6.86 -21.93
CA ASP A 29 6.63 6.66 -23.35
C ASP A 29 5.79 7.50 -24.33
N ASN A 30 4.58 7.92 -23.92
CA ASN A 30 3.65 8.60 -24.82
C ASN A 30 3.07 9.91 -24.26
N LYS A 31 3.34 10.22 -22.98
CA LYS A 31 2.65 11.31 -22.27
C LYS A 31 3.56 12.00 -21.28
N ILE A 32 3.25 13.27 -21.05
CA ILE A 32 3.84 14.08 -19.99
C ILE A 32 2.73 14.44 -19.01
N PHE A 33 2.96 14.17 -17.73
CA PHE A 33 2.09 14.52 -16.62
C PHE A 33 2.75 15.66 -15.86
N GLU A 34 2.03 16.76 -15.64
CA GLU A 34 2.55 17.95 -14.95
C GLU A 34 1.58 18.42 -13.89
N LEU A 35 2.11 18.71 -12.70
CA LEU A 35 1.36 19.34 -11.64
C LEU A 35 1.44 20.86 -11.81
N ASN A 36 0.31 21.48 -12.16
CA ASN A 36 0.16 22.92 -12.22
C ASN A 36 -0.47 23.42 -10.92
N GLN A 37 0.38 24.02 -10.10
CA GLN A 37 0.05 24.50 -8.77
C GLN A 37 0.48 25.96 -8.70
N LYS A 38 -0.52 26.83 -8.70
CA LYS A 38 -0.31 28.20 -8.27
C LYS A 38 -0.26 28.25 -6.74
N GLN A 39 -0.02 29.41 -6.17
CA GLN A 39 0.33 29.62 -4.76
C GLN A 39 -0.52 28.81 -3.74
N PRO A 40 -0.02 28.57 -2.51
CA PRO A 40 -0.77 27.89 -1.46
C PRO A 40 -2.24 28.32 -1.37
N GLY A 41 -3.15 27.36 -1.44
CA GLY A 41 -4.60 27.60 -1.39
C GLY A 41 -5.27 27.99 -2.70
N GLU A 42 -4.56 28.06 -3.83
CA GLU A 42 -5.17 28.13 -5.16
C GLU A 42 -5.63 26.75 -5.69
N SER A 43 -6.40 26.75 -6.78
CA SER A 43 -6.79 25.52 -7.48
C SER A 43 -5.56 24.81 -8.05
N GLN A 44 -5.42 23.53 -7.73
CA GLN A 44 -4.31 22.70 -8.18
C GLN A 44 -4.80 21.76 -9.29
N PHE A 45 -4.00 21.54 -10.33
CA PHE A 45 -4.38 20.71 -11.48
C PHE A 45 -3.29 19.72 -11.87
N LEU A 46 -3.70 18.54 -12.29
CA LEU A 46 -2.89 17.64 -13.11
C LEU A 46 -3.16 17.94 -14.59
N ILE A 47 -2.11 18.30 -15.32
CA ILE A 47 -2.14 18.50 -16.77
C ILE A 47 -1.49 17.30 -17.43
N ILE A 48 -2.20 16.71 -18.39
CA ILE A 48 -1.72 15.57 -19.18
C ILE A 48 -1.51 16.07 -20.60
N LYS A 49 -0.30 15.88 -21.11
CA LYS A 49 0.11 16.31 -22.45
C LYS A 49 0.61 15.13 -23.27
N ASP A 50 0.61 15.29 -24.59
CA ASP A 50 1.41 14.43 -25.47
C ASP A 50 2.89 14.85 -25.43
N LEU A 51 3.75 14.09 -26.12
CA LEU A 51 5.19 14.40 -26.21
C LEU A 51 5.49 15.69 -27.00
N LYS A 52 4.51 16.27 -27.70
CA LYS A 52 4.62 17.55 -28.42
C LYS A 52 4.13 18.72 -27.56
N ASN A 53 3.88 18.50 -26.27
CA ASN A 53 3.31 19.46 -25.31
C ASN A 53 1.88 19.93 -25.57
N ASN A 54 1.13 19.24 -26.44
CA ASN A 54 -0.31 19.53 -26.59
C ASN A 54 -1.06 19.01 -25.37
N VAL A 55 -1.93 19.84 -24.79
CA VAL A 55 -2.75 19.44 -23.64
C VAL A 55 -3.83 18.46 -24.09
N LEU A 56 -3.78 17.24 -23.57
CA LEU A 56 -4.75 16.18 -23.82
C LEU A 56 -5.89 16.21 -22.80
N LYS A 57 -5.56 16.48 -21.53
CA LYS A 57 -6.53 16.48 -20.43
C LYS A 57 -6.03 17.40 -19.32
N LYS A 58 -6.98 18.06 -18.64
CA LYS A 58 -6.74 18.82 -17.42
C LYS A 58 -7.68 18.31 -16.33
N VAL A 59 -7.13 17.92 -15.19
CA VAL A 59 -7.89 17.34 -14.08
C VAL A 59 -7.70 18.22 -12.85
N GLY A 60 -8.80 18.66 -12.24
CA GLY A 60 -8.77 19.39 -10.98
C GLY A 60 -8.40 18.46 -9.83
N LEU A 61 -7.51 18.92 -8.94
CA LEU A 61 -7.18 18.26 -7.69
C LEU A 61 -7.86 19.01 -6.55
N ALA A 62 -8.17 18.29 -5.47
CA ALA A 62 -8.75 18.90 -4.28
C ALA A 62 -7.79 19.97 -3.72
N LYS A 63 -8.32 21.12 -3.27
CA LYS A 63 -7.51 22.21 -2.71
C LYS A 63 -6.71 21.74 -1.51
N GLU A 64 -5.41 22.01 -1.50
CA GLU A 64 -4.51 21.74 -0.38
C GLU A 64 -3.67 22.98 -0.08
N TYR A 65 -3.21 23.07 1.16
CA TYR A 65 -2.33 24.16 1.59
C TYR A 65 -0.97 24.05 0.91
N ASP A 66 -0.34 22.87 1.03
CA ASP A 66 0.92 22.60 0.36
C ASP A 66 0.68 22.13 -1.09
N PRO A 67 1.63 22.39 -2.01
CA PRO A 67 1.57 21.86 -3.35
C PRO A 67 1.75 20.33 -3.35
N TYR A 68 0.99 19.60 -4.17
CA TYR A 68 1.27 18.18 -4.42
C TYR A 68 2.62 17.94 -5.12
N SER A 69 3.15 16.74 -4.97
CA SER A 69 4.30 16.26 -5.72
C SER A 69 4.12 14.81 -6.16
N PHE A 70 4.82 14.39 -7.21
CA PHE A 70 4.95 12.97 -7.54
C PHE A 70 5.91 12.30 -6.56
N MET A 71 5.39 11.41 -5.71
CA MET A 71 6.12 10.85 -4.57
C MET A 71 6.72 9.47 -4.85
N THR A 72 6.02 8.65 -5.63
CA THR A 72 6.51 7.33 -6.02
C THR A 72 5.88 6.91 -7.33
N MET A 73 6.55 6.01 -8.05
CA MET A 73 6.08 5.48 -9.30
C MET A 73 6.69 4.12 -9.56
N CYS A 74 5.91 3.23 -10.18
CA CYS A 74 6.38 1.95 -10.67
C CYS A 74 6.31 1.86 -12.20
N THR A 75 7.36 1.29 -12.78
CA THR A 75 7.44 0.95 -14.21
C THR A 75 6.80 -0.42 -14.46
N GLY A 76 6.27 -0.65 -15.67
CA GLY A 76 5.55 -1.88 -16.03
C GLY A 76 4.14 -1.61 -16.60
N LYS A 77 3.33 -2.67 -16.80
CA LYS A 77 2.09 -2.61 -17.59
C LYS A 77 1.06 -1.57 -17.10
N SER A 78 0.92 -1.39 -15.79
CA SER A 78 -0.12 -0.51 -15.22
C SER A 78 0.37 0.90 -14.85
N GLN A 79 1.66 1.22 -15.09
CA GLN A 79 2.33 2.50 -14.79
C GLN A 79 1.62 3.35 -13.74
N ILE A 80 1.80 3.02 -12.47
CA ILE A 80 1.14 3.71 -11.35
C ILE A 80 2.08 4.79 -10.81
N ALA A 81 1.53 5.97 -10.56
CA ALA A 81 2.22 7.05 -9.85
C ALA A 81 1.38 7.56 -8.69
N ILE A 82 2.03 7.97 -7.61
CA ILE A 82 1.40 8.59 -6.44
C ILE A 82 1.64 10.08 -6.47
N ILE A 83 0.56 10.85 -6.44
CA ILE A 83 0.58 12.31 -6.30
C ILE A 83 0.30 12.58 -4.82
N GLY A 84 1.35 12.81 -4.03
CA GLY A 84 1.26 13.06 -2.60
C GLY A 84 1.10 14.54 -2.32
N GLY A 85 0.22 14.86 -1.37
CA GLY A 85 0.07 16.18 -0.77
C GLY A 85 0.36 16.08 0.72
N ARG A 86 0.09 17.15 1.46
CA ARG A 86 0.36 17.18 2.89
C ARG A 86 -0.46 16.13 3.66
N TYR A 87 -1.78 16.12 3.48
CA TYR A 87 -2.69 15.25 4.26
C TYR A 87 -3.51 14.29 3.41
N LYS A 88 -3.32 14.34 2.09
CA LYS A 88 -4.01 13.48 1.14
C LYS A 88 -3.12 13.16 -0.02
N PHE A 89 -3.44 12.09 -0.70
CA PHE A 89 -2.76 11.71 -1.92
C PHE A 89 -3.77 11.20 -2.96
N PHE A 90 -3.29 11.07 -4.19
CA PHE A 90 -4.01 10.48 -5.29
C PHE A 90 -3.17 9.39 -5.93
N ILE A 91 -3.85 8.41 -6.53
CA ILE A 91 -3.23 7.38 -7.34
C ILE A 91 -3.54 7.69 -8.80
N LEU A 92 -2.50 7.85 -9.62
CA LEU A 92 -2.60 8.05 -11.06
C LEU A 92 -2.28 6.75 -11.80
N ASN A 93 -3.20 6.30 -12.64
CA ASN A 93 -2.92 5.29 -13.65
C ASN A 93 -2.45 6.01 -14.92
N CYS A 94 -1.16 5.94 -15.21
CA CYS A 94 -0.55 6.65 -16.33
C CYS A 94 -0.93 6.04 -17.70
N SER A 95 -1.28 4.75 -17.71
CA SER A 95 -1.77 4.08 -18.92
C SER A 95 -3.14 4.61 -19.33
N SER A 96 -4.09 4.73 -18.38
CA SER A 96 -5.48 5.15 -18.65
C SER A 96 -5.78 6.63 -18.44
N ASN A 97 -4.85 7.42 -17.86
CA ASN A 97 -5.07 8.82 -17.48
C ASN A 97 -6.17 9.02 -16.41
N ASN A 98 -6.47 7.96 -15.66
CA ASN A 98 -7.42 8.01 -14.56
C ASN A 98 -6.69 8.33 -13.26
N ILE A 99 -7.34 9.16 -12.45
CA ILE A 99 -6.89 9.52 -11.11
C ILE A 99 -7.91 9.02 -10.10
N PHE A 100 -7.43 8.48 -8.99
CA PHE A 100 -8.23 7.91 -7.91
C PHE A 100 -7.88 8.63 -6.62
N GLY A 101 -8.89 8.86 -5.77
CA GLY A 101 -8.76 9.62 -4.52
C GLY A 101 -9.67 10.86 -4.48
N PRO A 102 -9.45 11.78 -3.53
CA PRO A 102 -8.33 11.78 -2.58
C PRO A 102 -8.41 10.64 -1.55
N PHE A 103 -7.25 10.16 -1.14
CA PHE A 103 -7.09 9.27 0.01
C PHE A 103 -6.44 10.04 1.15
N TRP A 104 -6.80 9.71 2.39
CA TRP A 104 -6.28 10.34 3.61
C TRP A 104 -5.92 9.28 4.66
N ALA A 105 -5.07 9.66 5.60
CA ALA A 105 -4.86 8.91 6.84
C ALA A 105 -6.10 9.09 7.74
N GLU A 106 -6.20 8.36 8.85
CA GLU A 106 -7.32 8.54 9.80
C GLU A 106 -7.62 10.02 10.10
N GLN A 107 -8.91 10.34 10.23
CA GLN A 107 -9.36 11.71 10.34
C GLN A 107 -8.80 12.35 11.61
N ARG A 108 -8.17 13.53 11.47
CA ARG A 108 -7.69 14.30 12.62
C ARG A 108 -8.83 14.61 13.58
N GLU A 109 -8.61 14.32 14.85
CA GLU A 109 -9.46 14.80 15.92
C GLU A 109 -9.17 16.29 16.20
N LEU A 110 -10.18 17.01 16.68
CA LEU A 110 -10.05 18.40 17.12
C LEU A 110 -9.00 18.50 18.23
N GLY A 111 -7.97 19.32 18.03
CA GLY A 111 -6.91 19.56 19.02
C GLY A 111 -5.54 18.93 18.72
N GLN A 112 -5.43 18.09 17.68
CA GLN A 112 -4.13 17.59 17.22
C GLN A 112 -3.30 18.70 16.53
N ASP A 113 -1.97 18.64 16.64
CA ASP A 113 -1.07 19.63 16.05
C ASP A 113 -1.18 19.66 14.51
N ALA A 114 -0.80 20.79 13.90
CA ALA A 114 -0.74 20.98 12.46
C ALA A 114 0.23 20.01 11.75
N GLN A 115 1.03 19.21 12.45
CA GLN A 115 1.85 18.17 11.83
C GLN A 115 1.23 16.78 11.84
N SER A 116 0.26 16.51 12.72
CA SER A 116 -0.39 15.19 12.78
C SER A 116 -1.12 14.91 11.47
N GLY A 117 -0.94 13.69 10.94
CA GLY A 117 -1.55 13.24 9.68
C GLY A 117 -0.79 13.63 8.43
N VAL A 118 0.35 14.33 8.54
CA VAL A 118 1.19 14.63 7.37
C VAL A 118 1.74 13.33 6.79
N PHE A 119 1.59 13.12 5.49
CA PHE A 119 2.21 11.99 4.80
C PHE A 119 3.70 12.23 4.57
N TYR A 120 4.52 11.25 4.93
CA TYR A 120 5.99 11.31 4.80
C TYR A 120 6.56 10.29 3.82
N ALA A 121 5.90 9.15 3.64
CA ALA A 121 6.46 8.05 2.87
C ALA A 121 5.37 7.26 2.16
N TYR A 122 5.72 6.73 0.99
CA TYR A 122 4.88 5.86 0.20
C TYR A 122 5.73 4.70 -0.32
N LYS A 123 5.21 3.48 -0.25
CA LYS A 123 5.89 2.29 -0.80
C LYS A 123 4.90 1.37 -1.46
N LEU A 124 5.15 1.04 -2.72
CA LEU A 124 4.45 -0.01 -3.45
C LEU A 124 5.15 -1.35 -3.22
N ILE A 125 4.38 -2.39 -2.93
CA ILE A 125 4.90 -3.75 -2.68
C ILE A 125 4.07 -4.79 -3.43
N GLU A 126 4.56 -6.02 -3.46
CA GLU A 126 3.88 -7.18 -4.07
C GLU A 126 3.41 -6.89 -5.50
N ASN A 127 4.35 -6.59 -6.40
CA ASN A 127 4.05 -6.24 -7.80
C ASN A 127 3.03 -5.10 -7.94
N ASN A 128 3.09 -4.10 -7.05
CA ASN A 128 2.20 -2.94 -6.98
C ASN A 128 0.76 -3.28 -6.60
N LYS A 129 0.51 -4.46 -6.03
CA LYS A 129 -0.80 -4.82 -5.47
C LYS A 129 -1.14 -3.97 -4.26
N TYR A 130 -0.14 -3.65 -3.43
CA TYR A 130 -0.34 -2.92 -2.19
C TYR A 130 0.43 -1.61 -2.16
N LEU A 131 -0.20 -0.57 -1.61
CA LEU A 131 0.40 0.71 -1.28
C LEU A 131 0.44 0.89 0.23
N LEU A 132 1.64 1.05 0.78
CA LEU A 132 1.87 1.50 2.15
C LEU A 132 2.05 3.02 2.15
N ALA A 133 1.39 3.71 3.07
CA ALA A 133 1.53 5.14 3.28
C ALA A 133 1.79 5.43 4.76
N ASN A 134 2.86 6.17 5.05
CA ASN A 134 3.22 6.59 6.41
C ASN A 134 2.71 8.00 6.67
N ALA A 135 1.86 8.16 7.68
CA ALA A 135 1.36 9.44 8.15
C ALA A 135 1.84 9.70 9.58
N LEU A 136 2.38 10.89 9.81
CA LEU A 136 2.88 11.30 11.12
C LEU A 136 1.79 11.20 12.18
N ASP A 137 2.11 10.62 13.33
CA ASP A 137 1.21 10.34 14.48
C ASP A 137 0.05 9.37 14.19
N PHE A 138 -0.14 8.92 12.95
CA PHE A 138 -1.13 7.88 12.60
C PHE A 138 -0.49 6.57 12.15
N GLY A 139 0.82 6.59 11.87
CA GLY A 139 1.58 5.41 11.49
C GLY A 139 1.31 4.96 10.05
N LEU A 140 1.34 3.64 9.84
CA LEU A 140 1.20 3.05 8.52
C LEU A 140 -0.25 2.70 8.20
N SER A 141 -0.69 3.13 7.03
CA SER A 141 -1.88 2.62 6.35
C SER A 141 -1.47 1.74 5.17
N CYS A 142 -2.27 0.71 4.88
CA CYS A 142 -2.08 -0.15 3.72
C CYS A 142 -3.35 -0.15 2.87
N TYR A 143 -3.18 -0.03 1.56
CA TYR A 143 -4.26 -0.06 0.58
C TYR A 143 -4.02 -1.21 -0.40
N ASN A 144 -5.03 -2.05 -0.63
CA ASN A 144 -5.06 -2.92 -1.79
C ASN A 144 -5.51 -2.10 -2.99
N ILE A 145 -4.62 -1.98 -3.98
CA ILE A 145 -4.79 -1.16 -5.19
C ILE A 145 -4.79 -2.01 -6.47
N GLU A 146 -4.95 -3.33 -6.33
CA GLU A 146 -5.01 -4.27 -7.46
C GLU A 146 -6.11 -3.87 -8.45
N ASP A 147 -7.30 -3.57 -7.93
CA ASP A 147 -8.40 -2.96 -8.67
C ASP A 147 -8.51 -1.48 -8.30
N LEU A 148 -7.99 -0.61 -9.17
CA LEU A 148 -7.99 0.82 -8.94
C LEU A 148 -9.41 1.42 -8.85
N ASN A 149 -10.43 0.78 -9.42
CA ASN A 149 -11.81 1.25 -9.29
C ASN A 149 -12.43 0.87 -7.93
N ASN A 150 -11.78 -0.02 -7.18
CA ASN A 150 -12.24 -0.52 -5.89
C ASN A 150 -11.08 -0.65 -4.91
N ILE A 151 -10.36 0.46 -4.71
CA ILE A 151 -9.26 0.53 -3.76
C ILE A 151 -9.81 0.37 -2.35
N LYS A 152 -9.19 -0.52 -1.55
CA LYS A 152 -9.62 -0.82 -0.19
C LYS A 152 -8.52 -0.57 0.81
N THR A 153 -8.83 0.11 1.90
CA THR A 153 -7.96 0.16 3.08
C THR A 153 -7.99 -1.19 3.78
N ILE A 154 -6.81 -1.71 4.10
CA ILE A 154 -6.65 -3.02 4.74
C ILE A 154 -6.64 -2.83 6.26
N GLN A 155 -7.38 -3.69 6.97
CA GLN A 155 -7.34 -3.72 8.42
C GLN A 155 -5.95 -4.10 8.91
N PHE A 156 -5.48 -3.42 9.97
CA PHE A 156 -4.19 -3.71 10.59
C PHE A 156 -4.31 -4.16 12.05
N PHE A 157 -3.23 -4.74 12.53
CA PHE A 157 -2.95 -5.08 13.91
C PHE A 157 -1.58 -4.52 14.30
N LYS A 158 -1.43 -4.02 15.52
CA LYS A 158 -0.17 -3.50 16.05
C LYS A 158 -0.06 -3.86 17.54
N PRO A 159 1.15 -3.94 18.12
CA PRO A 159 1.30 -4.06 19.56
C PRO A 159 0.78 -2.79 20.27
N ASP A 160 0.34 -2.91 21.52
CA ASP A 160 -0.20 -1.80 22.34
C ASP A 160 0.86 -0.79 22.82
N SER A 161 2.02 -0.73 22.16
CA SER A 161 3.01 0.29 22.43
C SER A 161 2.44 1.68 22.09
N ILE A 162 2.52 2.58 23.08
CA ILE A 162 2.17 4.01 23.00
C ILE A 162 3.10 4.73 22.00
N PHE A 163 4.22 4.11 21.64
CA PHE A 163 5.17 4.65 20.69
C PHE A 163 4.87 4.15 19.28
N TYR A 164 4.51 5.06 18.38
CA TYR A 164 4.22 4.84 16.95
C TYR A 164 5.33 4.15 16.12
N LYS A 165 6.49 3.85 16.72
CA LYS A 165 7.62 3.09 16.15
C LYS A 165 7.41 1.58 16.26
N GLY A 166 6.24 1.08 15.84
CA GLY A 166 5.87 -0.33 15.91
C GLY A 166 5.79 -1.00 14.55
N LYS A 167 5.74 -2.34 14.56
CA LYS A 167 5.33 -3.12 13.39
C LYS A 167 3.80 -3.11 13.28
N TYR A 168 3.32 -2.88 12.06
CA TYR A 168 1.93 -2.95 11.65
C TYR A 168 1.75 -4.21 10.80
N HIS A 169 0.67 -4.94 11.06
CA HIS A 169 0.38 -6.20 10.38
C HIS A 169 -0.97 -6.08 9.68
N PHE A 170 -0.98 -6.07 8.36
CA PHE A 170 -2.16 -5.85 7.53
C PHE A 170 -2.67 -7.18 7.00
N LEU A 171 -3.93 -7.51 7.31
CA LEU A 171 -4.56 -8.75 6.86
C LEU A 171 -5.55 -8.44 5.74
N ASP A 172 -5.16 -8.73 4.52
CA ASP A 172 -5.97 -8.52 3.33
C ASP A 172 -6.83 -9.75 3.02
N SER A 173 -8.10 -9.53 2.73
CA SER A 173 -9.02 -10.57 2.27
C SER A 173 -8.99 -10.62 0.75
N GLU A 174 -8.51 -11.73 0.23
CA GLU A 174 -8.45 -12.01 -1.20
C GLU A 174 -9.69 -12.77 -1.68
N LYS A 175 -9.64 -13.24 -2.93
CA LYS A 175 -10.71 -14.06 -3.52
C LYS A 175 -10.77 -15.42 -2.82
N ASN A 176 -11.92 -16.08 -2.91
CA ASN A 176 -12.09 -17.47 -2.43
C ASN A 176 -11.74 -17.70 -0.95
N ASN A 177 -11.95 -16.70 -0.10
CA ASN A 177 -11.64 -16.76 1.34
C ASN A 177 -10.14 -17.00 1.63
N GLU A 178 -9.28 -16.57 0.72
CA GLU A 178 -7.83 -16.57 0.90
C GLU A 178 -7.37 -15.24 1.49
N TYR A 179 -6.26 -15.27 2.22
CA TYR A 179 -5.73 -14.11 2.91
C TYR A 179 -4.23 -13.97 2.71
N CYS A 180 -3.79 -12.72 2.70
CA CYS A 180 -2.40 -12.30 2.70
C CYS A 180 -2.13 -11.44 3.93
N MET A 181 -1.01 -11.70 4.62
CA MET A 181 -0.58 -10.90 5.77
C MET A 181 0.73 -10.19 5.44
N ILE A 182 0.69 -8.87 5.52
CA ILE A 182 1.85 -7.99 5.33
C ILE A 182 2.29 -7.49 6.69
N SER A 183 3.57 -7.67 7.04
CA SER A 183 4.18 -6.96 8.15
C SER A 183 4.94 -5.75 7.62
N ALA A 184 4.79 -4.58 8.23
CA ALA A 184 5.54 -3.40 7.85
C ALA A 184 5.89 -2.53 9.06
N SER A 185 7.00 -1.81 8.96
CA SER A 185 7.43 -0.85 9.97
C SER A 185 7.96 0.42 9.33
N CYS A 186 7.69 1.53 9.99
CA CYS A 186 8.22 2.82 9.62
C CYS A 186 8.34 3.67 10.89
N GLY A 187 9.40 4.46 11.00
CA GLY A 187 9.49 5.49 12.03
C GLY A 187 8.62 6.71 11.66
N ASN A 188 8.19 7.48 12.65
CA ASN A 188 7.33 8.67 12.46
C ASN A 188 7.79 9.62 11.35
N TYR A 189 9.10 9.88 11.26
CA TYR A 189 9.70 10.79 10.28
C TYR A 189 10.54 10.05 9.23
N SER A 190 10.37 8.72 9.14
CA SER A 190 11.13 7.92 8.18
C SER A 190 10.46 7.97 6.81
N THR A 191 11.27 8.17 5.79
CA THR A 191 10.89 7.97 4.38
C THR A 191 11.06 6.52 3.93
N ASN A 192 11.76 5.71 4.73
CA ASN A 192 11.96 4.29 4.46
C ASN A 192 10.91 3.46 5.20
N ILE A 193 10.13 2.69 4.43
CA ILE A 193 9.16 1.71 4.95
C ILE A 193 9.76 0.32 4.74
N GLU A 194 9.99 -0.41 5.83
CA GLU A 194 10.37 -1.83 5.79
C GLU A 194 9.12 -2.67 5.75
N SER A 195 9.11 -3.75 4.97
CA SER A 195 7.93 -4.59 4.85
C SER A 195 8.24 -5.98 4.32
N ASP A 196 7.54 -6.97 4.85
CA ASP A 196 7.63 -8.38 4.48
C ASP A 196 6.24 -8.99 4.33
N ILE A 197 6.11 -10.01 3.47
CA ILE A 197 4.89 -10.82 3.42
C ILE A 197 5.08 -12.04 4.31
N LEU A 198 4.27 -12.15 5.36
CA LEU A 198 4.36 -13.26 6.32
C LEU A 198 3.75 -14.54 5.77
N PHE A 199 2.63 -14.42 5.06
CA PHE A 199 1.99 -15.51 4.33
C PHE A 199 1.09 -14.98 3.21
N LYS A 200 0.81 -15.84 2.23
CA LYS A 200 -0.08 -15.58 1.08
C LYS A 200 -1.00 -16.75 0.83
N ASN A 201 -2.16 -16.47 0.25
CA ASN A 201 -3.12 -17.46 -0.22
C ASN A 201 -3.53 -18.48 0.86
N ILE A 202 -3.61 -18.02 2.10
CA ILE A 202 -4.01 -18.87 3.23
C ILE A 202 -5.51 -18.77 3.42
N LYS A 203 -6.20 -19.91 3.46
CA LYS A 203 -7.62 -19.95 3.83
C LYS A 203 -7.76 -19.84 5.35
N LEU A 204 -8.54 -18.87 5.80
CA LEU A 204 -8.81 -18.66 7.22
C LEU A 204 -10.24 -19.03 7.57
N GLN A 205 -10.42 -19.57 8.77
CA GLN A 205 -11.73 -19.87 9.31
C GLN A 205 -12.49 -18.57 9.58
N GLN A 206 -13.74 -18.53 9.13
CA GLN A 206 -14.65 -17.42 9.37
C GLN A 206 -15.72 -17.78 10.39
N ASP A 207 -16.27 -16.77 11.05
CA ASP A 207 -17.48 -16.89 11.87
C ASP A 207 -18.76 -16.88 11.00
N LYS A 208 -19.92 -16.96 11.65
CA LYS A 208 -21.23 -16.96 10.96
C LYS A 208 -21.50 -15.66 10.19
N ASN A 209 -20.78 -14.58 10.50
CA ASN A 209 -20.89 -13.27 9.86
C ASN A 209 -19.77 -13.04 8.82
N GLN A 210 -19.09 -14.09 8.38
CA GLN A 210 -17.98 -14.04 7.42
C GLN A 210 -16.78 -13.20 7.91
N LYS A 211 -16.63 -13.02 9.23
CA LYS A 211 -15.44 -12.37 9.80
C LYS A 211 -14.40 -13.42 10.14
N VAL A 212 -13.14 -13.12 9.86
CA VAL A 212 -12.01 -14.00 10.24
C VAL A 212 -12.04 -14.25 11.75
N LYS A 213 -12.05 -15.53 12.14
CA LYS A 213 -11.86 -15.92 13.53
C LYS A 213 -10.43 -15.64 13.93
N LYS A 214 -10.28 -14.78 14.93
CA LYS A 214 -8.98 -14.35 15.44
C LYS A 214 -9.04 -14.17 16.95
N ARG A 215 -7.90 -14.35 17.62
CA ARG A 215 -7.70 -14.09 19.04
C ARG A 215 -6.39 -13.34 19.23
N ILE A 216 -6.37 -12.34 20.09
CA ILE A 216 -5.14 -11.66 20.50
C ILE A 216 -4.84 -12.08 21.94
N VAL A 217 -3.64 -12.60 22.17
CA VAL A 217 -3.17 -13.05 23.49
C VAL A 217 -2.05 -12.13 23.95
N ARG A 218 -2.16 -11.62 25.20
CA ARG A 218 -1.17 -10.74 25.84
C ARG A 218 -0.82 -9.50 25.01
N GLU A 219 -1.78 -8.99 24.23
CA GLU A 219 -1.60 -7.80 23.36
C GLU A 219 -0.44 -7.92 22.36
N ARG A 220 0.08 -9.14 22.14
CA ARG A 220 1.29 -9.40 21.37
C ARG A 220 1.11 -10.49 20.33
N TYR A 221 0.36 -11.53 20.62
CA TYR A 221 0.26 -12.68 19.72
C TYR A 221 -1.10 -12.68 19.04
N LEU A 222 -1.12 -12.53 17.72
CA LEU A 222 -2.32 -12.71 16.91
C LEU A 222 -2.42 -14.17 16.48
N ILE A 223 -3.47 -14.83 16.91
CA ILE A 223 -3.80 -16.22 16.56
C ILE A 223 -4.91 -16.19 15.52
N LEU A 224 -4.68 -16.87 14.40
CA LEU A 224 -5.61 -17.07 13.30
C LEU A 224 -5.81 -18.57 13.09
N ASN A 225 -7.02 -18.99 12.72
CA ASN A 225 -7.27 -20.40 12.42
C ASN A 225 -7.20 -20.61 10.91
N GLN A 226 -6.18 -21.33 10.44
CA GLN A 226 -6.04 -21.75 9.06
C GLN A 226 -6.87 -22.99 8.78
N ILE A 227 -7.46 -23.06 7.58
CA ILE A 227 -8.06 -24.25 7.02
C ILE A 227 -7.09 -24.81 5.97
N SER A 228 -6.55 -25.99 6.25
CA SER A 228 -5.68 -26.74 5.34
C SER A 228 -6.47 -27.32 4.16
N GLU A 229 -5.76 -27.78 3.12
CA GLU A 229 -6.38 -28.38 1.93
C GLU A 229 -7.21 -29.63 2.26
N ASP A 230 -6.78 -30.41 3.24
CA ASP A 230 -7.48 -31.59 3.77
C ASP A 230 -8.61 -31.23 4.74
N SER A 231 -9.00 -29.95 4.81
CA SER A 231 -10.00 -29.40 5.73
C SER A 231 -9.68 -29.58 7.22
N THR A 232 -8.43 -29.91 7.55
CA THR A 232 -7.96 -29.81 8.93
C THR A 232 -7.76 -28.35 9.32
N ASN A 233 -7.94 -28.05 10.60
CA ASN A 233 -7.67 -26.71 11.12
C ASN A 233 -6.33 -26.70 11.85
N SER A 234 -5.52 -25.67 11.58
CA SER A 234 -4.29 -25.37 12.31
C SER A 234 -4.30 -23.92 12.79
N GLU A 235 -3.53 -23.63 13.82
CA GLU A 235 -3.37 -22.27 14.33
C GLU A 235 -2.13 -21.63 13.72
N LEU A 236 -2.31 -20.44 13.14
CA LEU A 236 -1.23 -19.55 12.73
C LEU A 236 -1.05 -18.48 13.79
N ILE A 237 0.16 -18.37 14.34
CA ILE A 237 0.46 -17.42 15.41
C ILE A 237 1.47 -16.41 14.90
N VAL A 238 1.08 -15.14 14.87
CA VAL A 238 1.94 -14.02 14.49
C VAL A 238 2.33 -13.27 15.76
N ASP A 239 3.63 -13.09 15.98
CA ASP A 239 4.15 -12.19 17.00
C ASP A 239 4.12 -10.76 16.47
N LEU A 240 3.21 -9.94 16.99
CA LEU A 240 2.97 -8.57 16.53
C LEU A 240 4.15 -7.63 16.85
N GLU A 241 4.98 -7.97 17.82
CA GLU A 241 6.14 -7.15 18.19
C GLU A 241 7.31 -7.41 17.24
N SER A 242 7.68 -8.69 17.07
CA SER A 242 8.80 -9.09 16.22
C SER A 242 8.43 -9.20 14.74
N GLY A 243 7.14 -9.31 14.41
CA GLY A 243 6.62 -9.45 13.05
C GLY A 243 7.07 -10.71 12.35
N ILE A 244 7.02 -11.83 13.07
CA ILE A 244 7.33 -13.16 12.53
C ILE A 244 6.14 -14.09 12.70
N LEU A 245 6.04 -15.07 11.80
CA LEU A 245 5.12 -16.20 11.93
C LEU A 245 5.78 -17.30 12.77
N LEU A 246 5.23 -17.60 13.94
CA LEU A 246 5.68 -18.69 14.79
C LEU A 246 5.24 -20.02 14.16
N SER A 247 6.20 -20.80 13.70
CA SER A 247 5.92 -22.02 12.93
C SER A 247 7.00 -23.10 13.08
N THR A 248 8.04 -22.87 13.88
CA THR A 248 9.20 -23.76 13.95
C THR A 248 9.21 -24.61 15.21
N GLN A 249 9.93 -25.74 15.18
CA GLN A 249 10.20 -26.56 16.38
C GLN A 249 10.80 -25.76 17.55
N LYS A 250 11.51 -24.66 17.25
CA LYS A 250 12.10 -23.78 18.27
C LYS A 250 11.05 -22.98 19.04
N ASP A 251 9.88 -22.76 18.44
CA ASP A 251 8.79 -21.98 19.02
C ASP A 251 7.79 -22.85 19.79
N ASN A 252 7.90 -24.18 19.71
CA ASN A 252 6.89 -25.12 20.22
C ASN A 252 6.51 -24.89 21.69
N GLU A 253 7.48 -24.66 22.57
CA GLU A 253 7.19 -24.43 23.99
C GLU A 253 6.48 -23.08 24.21
N LEU A 254 6.85 -22.05 23.44
CA LEU A 254 6.18 -20.75 23.47
C LEU A 254 4.76 -20.86 22.92
N ILE A 255 4.57 -21.54 21.79
CA ILE A 255 3.26 -21.82 21.18
C ILE A 255 2.36 -22.54 22.18
N LYS A 256 2.82 -23.64 22.78
CA LYS A 256 2.06 -24.38 23.80
C LYS A 256 1.64 -23.49 24.97
N LYS A 257 2.50 -22.56 25.40
CA LYS A 257 2.19 -21.62 26.48
C LYS A 257 1.11 -20.61 26.06
N ILE A 258 1.25 -20.02 24.87
CA ILE A 258 0.28 -19.07 24.30
C ILE A 258 -1.10 -19.72 24.16
N LEU A 259 -1.16 -20.97 23.70
CA LEU A 259 -2.43 -21.66 23.42
C LEU A 259 -3.19 -22.13 24.67
N LYS A 260 -2.54 -22.18 25.84
CA LYS A 260 -3.16 -22.56 27.12
C LYS A 260 -3.88 -21.42 27.83
N GLU A 261 -3.68 -20.19 27.37
CA GLU A 261 -4.34 -18.96 27.86
C GLU A 261 -5.55 -18.61 27.00
#